data_AF-A0A6C0XMB8-F1
#
_entry.id   AF-A0A6C0XMB8-F1
#
_cell.length_a   1.000
_cell.length_b   1.000
_cell.length_c   1.000
_cell.angle_alpha   90.00
_cell.angle_beta   90.00
_cell.angle_gamma   90.00
#
_symmetry.space_group_name_H-M   'P 1'
#
loop_
_entity.id
_entity.type
_entity.pdbx_description
1 polymer ?
#
loop_
_entity_poly.entity_id
_entity_poly.type
_entity_poly.pdbx_seq_one_letter_code
_entity_poly.pdbx_strand_id
1 'polypeptide(L)'
;MKAFFLNFTRIVETNPRIYWSIIFGLAACLALFVAEIVHIQLVINELNTKDQNVLAEAILPLATKYKWSRIFAIILALFWSNMEYLKAKRQLRLTR
;
A
#
# COMPACT_ATOMS: atom_id res chain seq x y z
N MET A 1 -27.28 -2.86 12.67
CA MET A 1 -25.84 -3.13 12.86
C MET A 1 -25.48 -4.62 12.85
N LYS A 2 -26.15 -5.50 13.62
CA LYS A 2 -25.82 -6.94 13.69
C LYS A 2 -25.79 -7.66 12.32
N ALA A 3 -26.78 -7.41 11.47
CA ALA A 3 -26.84 -7.99 10.12
C ALA A 3 -25.71 -7.52 9.18
N PHE A 4 -25.20 -6.29 9.37
CA PHE A 4 -24.08 -5.78 8.59
C PHE A 4 -22.78 -6.54 8.92
N PHE A 5 -22.48 -6.70 10.21
CA PHE A 5 -21.28 -7.45 10.64
C PHE A 5 -21.34 -8.93 10.24
N LEU A 6 -22.51 -9.58 10.37
CA LEU A 6 -22.72 -10.97 9.94
C LEU A 6 -22.56 -11.16 8.43
N ASN A 7 -23.05 -10.20 7.63
CA ASN A 7 -22.87 -10.25 6.18
C ASN A 7 -21.42 -9.95 5.78
N PHE A 8 -20.77 -8.99 6.43
CA PHE A 8 -19.38 -8.62 6.16
C PHE A 8 -18.42 -9.78 6.47
N THR A 9 -18.54 -10.38 7.66
CA THR A 9 -17.74 -11.56 8.05
C THR A 9 -17.93 -12.71 7.07
N ARG A 10 -19.17 -13.04 6.70
CA ARG A 10 -19.46 -14.08 5.71
C ARG A 10 -18.84 -13.78 4.32
N ILE A 11 -18.88 -12.53 3.87
CA ILE A 11 -18.25 -12.12 2.59
C ILE A 11 -16.74 -12.32 2.63
N VAL A 12 -16.12 -11.90 3.74
CA VAL A 12 -14.68 -11.96 3.93
C VAL A 12 -14.17 -13.39 4.10
N GLU A 13 -14.90 -14.24 4.80
CA GLU A 13 -14.63 -15.69 4.91
C GLU A 13 -14.77 -16.41 3.56
N THR A 14 -15.72 -15.97 2.72
CA THR A 14 -15.97 -16.60 1.41
C THR A 14 -14.87 -16.26 0.40
N ASN A 15 -14.26 -15.07 0.50
CA ASN A 15 -13.23 -14.63 -0.44
C ASN A 15 -11.93 -14.23 0.28
N PRO A 16 -10.98 -15.16 0.46
CA PRO A 16 -9.72 -14.89 1.13
C PRO A 16 -8.86 -13.86 0.38
N ARG A 17 -9.14 -13.58 -0.90
CA ARG A 17 -8.43 -12.57 -1.68
C ARG A 17 -8.57 -11.16 -1.12
N ILE A 18 -9.65 -10.90 -0.37
CA ILE A 18 -9.86 -9.63 0.33
C ILE A 18 -8.71 -9.40 1.32
N TYR A 19 -8.38 -10.39 2.15
CA TYR A 19 -7.23 -10.31 3.06
C TYR A 19 -5.89 -10.23 2.34
N TRP A 20 -5.73 -11.01 1.27
CA TRP A 20 -4.51 -10.98 0.46
C TRP A 20 -4.22 -9.60 -0.13
N SER A 21 -5.25 -8.85 -0.53
CA SER A 21 -5.08 -7.50 -1.05
C SER A 21 -4.49 -6.53 -0.01
N ILE A 22 -4.88 -6.69 1.26
CA ILE A 22 -4.36 -5.91 2.38
C ILE A 22 -2.89 -6.29 2.66
N ILE A 23 -2.60 -7.60 2.75
CA ILE A 23 -1.25 -8.12 2.96
C ILE A 23 -0.31 -7.66 1.84
N PHE A 24 -0.77 -7.74 0.59
CA PHE A 24 -0.02 -7.30 -0.57
C PHE A 24 0.28 -5.80 -0.51
N GLY A 25 -0.71 -4.96 -0.15
CA GLY A 25 -0.48 -3.52 0.03
C GLY A 25 0.58 -3.22 1.09
N LEU A 26 0.52 -3.90 2.24
CA LEU A 26 1.50 -3.79 3.32
C LEU A 26 2.91 -4.21 2.86
N ALA A 27 3.02 -5.38 2.23
CA ALA A 27 4.29 -5.89 1.72
C ALA A 27 4.90 -4.96 0.65
N ALA A 28 4.07 -4.43 -0.25
CA ALA A 28 4.50 -3.46 -1.26
C ALA A 28 5.00 -2.16 -0.62
N CYS A 29 4.32 -1.64 0.40
CA CYS A 29 4.79 -0.47 1.14
C CYS A 29 6.13 -0.70 1.84
N LEU A 30 6.34 -1.87 2.43
CA LEU A 30 7.61 -2.25 3.05
C LEU A 30 8.73 -2.36 2.01
N ALA A 31 8.47 -2.98 0.87
CA ALA A 31 9.44 -3.07 -0.22
C ALA A 31 9.84 -1.68 -0.74
N LEU A 32 8.87 -0.77 -0.91
CA LEU A 32 9.13 0.62 -1.31
C LEU A 32 9.97 1.37 -0.26
N PHE A 33 9.76 1.10 1.02
CA PHE A 33 10.57 1.70 2.08
C PHE A 33 12.02 1.21 2.06
N VAL A 34 12.25 -0.08 1.87
CA VAL A 34 13.60 -0.64 1.71
C VAL A 34 14.28 -0.02 0.48
N ALA A 35 13.57 0.07 -0.65
CA ALA A 35 14.10 0.67 -1.87
C ALA A 35 14.45 2.17 -1.69
N GLU A 36 13.63 2.92 -0.95
CA GLU A 36 13.92 4.32 -0.59
C GLU A 36 15.24 4.44 0.17
N ILE A 37 15.46 3.62 1.19
CA ILE A 37 16.70 3.63 2.00
C ILE A 37 17.92 3.34 1.11
N VAL A 38 17.83 2.33 0.25
CA VAL A 38 18.93 1.97 -0.66
C VAL A 38 19.24 3.12 -1.63
N HIS A 39 18.23 3.74 -2.24
CA HIS A 39 18.46 4.89 -3.13
C HIS A 39 19.03 6.11 -2.40
N ILE A 40 18.55 6.40 -1.18
CA ILE A 40 19.12 7.48 -0.37
C ILE A 40 20.60 7.22 -0.10
N GLN A 41 20.97 5.98 0.23
CA GLN A 41 22.37 5.62 0.47
C GLN A 41 23.23 5.80 -0.78
N LEU A 42 22.73 5.43 -1.96
CA LEU A 42 23.44 5.65 -3.22
C LEU A 42 23.68 7.13 -3.49
N VAL A 43 22.64 7.96 -3.33
CA VAL A 43 22.73 9.42 -3.52
C VAL A 43 23.73 10.05 -2.53
N ILE A 44 23.73 9.64 -1.27
CA ILE A 44 24.69 10.11 -0.27
C ILE A 44 26.13 9.75 -0.68
N ASN A 45 26.34 8.53 -1.15
CA ASN A 45 27.66 8.07 -1.60
C ASN A 45 28.16 8.82 -2.84
N GLU A 46 27.25 9.13 -3.78
CA GLU A 46 27.58 9.87 -5.01
C GLU A 46 27.91 11.34 -4.75
N LEU A 47 27.15 12.01 -3.88
CA LEU A 47 27.38 13.42 -3.53
C LEU A 47 28.70 13.64 -2.79
N ASN A 48 29.20 12.60 -2.09
CA ASN A 48 30.48 12.58 -1.38
C ASN A 48 30.74 13.86 -0.56
N THR A 49 29.68 14.40 0.04
CA THR A 49 29.70 15.65 0.82
C THR A 49 29.16 15.39 2.22
N LYS A 50 29.66 16.16 3.18
CA LYS A 50 29.16 16.18 4.57
C LYS A 50 28.21 17.34 4.82
N ASP A 51 27.98 18.20 3.82
CA ASP A 51 27.06 19.32 3.94
C ASP A 51 25.62 18.80 4.02
N GLN A 52 24.99 19.00 5.18
CA GLN A 52 23.63 18.53 5.43
C GLN A 52 22.59 19.26 4.59
N ASN A 53 22.83 20.52 4.20
CA ASN A 53 21.89 21.27 3.36
C ASN A 53 21.85 20.67 1.95
N VAL A 54 23.02 20.38 1.38
CA VAL A 54 23.14 19.77 0.04
C VAL A 54 22.55 18.37 0.03
N LEU A 55 22.80 17.56 1.07
CA LEU A 55 22.20 16.23 1.20
C LEU A 55 20.68 16.30 1.35
N ALA A 56 20.15 17.24 2.14
CA ALA A 56 18.72 17.40 2.33
C ALA A 56 18.01 17.79 1.02
N GLU A 57 18.57 18.74 0.26
CA GLU A 57 18.03 19.15 -1.04
C GLU A 57 17.98 18.01 -2.06
N ALA A 58 18.96 17.09 -2.02
CA ALA A 58 18.96 15.91 -2.88
C ALA A 58 17.98 14.80 -2.42
N ILE A 59 17.82 14.61 -1.10
CA ILE A 59 17.00 13.53 -0.52
C ILE A 59 15.51 13.87 -0.52
N LEU A 60 15.14 15.13 -0.22
CA LEU A 60 13.74 15.59 -0.16
C LEU A 60 12.87 15.23 -1.38
N PRO A 61 13.31 15.46 -2.63
CA PRO A 61 12.52 15.08 -3.81
C PRO A 61 12.37 13.57 -3.95
N LEU A 62 13.40 12.80 -3.55
CA LEU A 62 13.35 11.33 -3.57
C LEU A 62 12.34 10.80 -2.54
N ALA A 63 12.43 11.27 -1.29
CA ALA A 63 11.51 10.91 -0.22
C ALA A 63 10.06 11.25 -0.58
N THR A 64 9.84 12.39 -1.25
CA THR A 64 8.51 12.80 -1.73
C THR A 64 7.97 11.82 -2.78
N LYS A 65 8.80 11.38 -3.74
CA LYS A 65 8.40 10.37 -4.75
C LYS A 65 8.01 9.04 -4.09
N TYR A 66 8.81 8.55 -3.14
CA TYR A 66 8.52 7.29 -2.43
C TYR A 66 7.29 7.38 -1.52
N LYS A 67 7.04 8.54 -0.91
CA LYS A 67 5.78 8.79 -0.17
C LYS A 67 4.57 8.63 -1.10
N TRP A 68 4.59 9.28 -2.27
CA TRP A 68 3.51 9.17 -3.25
C TRP A 68 3.36 7.76 -3.82
N SER A 69 4.47 7.06 -4.06
CA SER A 69 4.47 5.66 -4.49
C SER A 69 3.79 4.75 -3.47
N ARG A 70 4.06 4.93 -2.16
CA ARG A 70 3.38 4.19 -1.09
C ARG A 70 1.88 4.49 -1.02
N ILE A 71 1.50 5.76 -1.14
CA ILE A 71 0.08 6.16 -1.20
C ILE A 71 -0.61 5.47 -2.38
N PHE A 72 0.03 5.44 -3.55
CA PHE A 72 -0.50 4.77 -4.74
C PHE A 72 -0.67 3.25 -4.51
N ALA A 73 0.31 2.59 -3.91
CA ALA A 73 0.22 1.17 -3.56
C ALA A 73 -0.97 0.88 -2.62
N ILE A 74 -1.18 1.74 -1.62
CA ILE A 74 -2.33 1.64 -0.71
C ILE A 74 -3.65 1.80 -1.47
N ILE A 75 -3.76 2.80 -2.35
CA ILE A 75 -4.97 3.03 -3.14
C ILE A 75 -5.29 1.82 -4.03
N LEU A 76 -4.28 1.25 -4.68
CA LEU A 76 -4.46 0.04 -5.50
C LEU A 76 -4.92 -1.16 -4.66
N ALA A 77 -4.32 -1.37 -3.49
CA ALA A 77 -4.73 -2.44 -2.58
C ALA A 77 -6.18 -2.27 -2.11
N LEU A 78 -6.58 -1.04 -1.77
CA LEU A 78 -7.97 -0.72 -1.40
C LEU A 78 -8.94 -0.95 -2.55
N PHE A 79 -8.58 -0.54 -3.77
CA PHE A 79 -9.42 -0.75 -4.94
C PHE A 79 -9.60 -2.25 -5.23
N TRP A 80 -8.51 -3.02 -5.16
CA TRP A 80 -8.56 -4.47 -5.31
C TRP A 80 -9.41 -5.13 -4.22
N SER A 81 -9.22 -4.74 -2.95
CA SER A 81 -10.05 -5.21 -1.83
C SER A 81 -11.54 -4.97 -2.08
N ASN A 82 -11.89 -3.77 -2.55
CA ASN A 82 -13.27 -3.40 -2.85
C ASN A 82 -13.85 -4.21 -4.02
N MET A 83 -13.06 -4.44 -5.07
CA MET A 83 -13.48 -5.28 -6.20
C MET A 83 -13.77 -6.71 -5.75
N GLU A 84 -12.87 -7.31 -4.97
CA GLU A 84 -13.04 -8.68 -4.45
C GLU A 84 -14.23 -8.77 -3.46
N TYR A 85 -14.44 -7.72 -2.67
CA TYR A 85 -15.62 -7.59 -1.80
C TYR A 85 -16.92 -7.54 -2.61
N LEU A 86 -17.01 -6.68 -3.63
CA LEU A 86 -18.19 -6.58 -4.49
C LEU A 86 -18.46 -7.88 -5.24
N LYS A 87 -17.41 -8.56 -5.71
CA LYS A 87 -17.51 -9.86 -6.37
C LYS A 87 -18.10 -10.92 -5.44
N ALA A 88 -17.58 -11.02 -4.23
CA ALA A 88 -18.08 -11.96 -3.22
C ALA A 88 -19.51 -11.63 -2.77
N LYS A 89 -19.84 -10.33 -2.61
CA LYS A 89 -21.20 -9.87 -2.31
C LYS A 89 -22.21 -10.30 -3.39
N ARG A 90 -21.84 -10.19 -4.68
CA ARG A 90 -22.67 -10.65 -5.82
C ARG A 90 -22.84 -12.17 -5.80
N GLN A 91 -21.79 -12.93 -5.55
CA GLN A 91 -21.84 -14.39 -5.45
C GLN A 91 -22.80 -14.86 -4.35
N LEU A 92 -22.77 -14.20 -3.20
CA LEU A 92 -23.65 -14.52 -2.07
C LEU A 92 -25.09 -14.01 -2.23
N ARG A 93 -25.43 -13.39 -3.38
CA ARG A 93 -26.74 -12.75 -3.65
C ARG A 93 -27.18 -11.76 -2.55
N LEU A 94 -26.23 -11.16 -1.84
CA LEU A 94 -26.47 -10.10 -0.86
C LEU A 94 -26.66 -8.74 -1.54
N THR A 95 -27.05 -8.76 -2.82
CA THR A 95 -27.36 -7.59 -3.64
C THR A 95 -28.87 -7.40 -3.53
N ARG A 96 -29.28 -6.65 -2.51
CA ARG A 96 -30.63 -6.08 -2.43
C ARG A 96 -30.50 -4.58 -2.63
#